data_AF-A0A951A1Y5-F1
#
_entry.id   AF-A0A951A1Y5-F1
#
_cell.length_a   1.000
_cell.length_b   1.000
_cell.length_c   1.000
_cell.angle_alpha   90.00
_cell.angle_beta   90.00
_cell.angle_gamma   90.00
#
_symmetry.space_group_name_H-M   'P 1'
#
loop_
_entity.id
_entity.type
_entity.pdbx_description
1 polymer ?
#
loop_
_entity_poly.entity_id
_entity_poly.type
_entity_poly.pdbx_seq_one_letter_code
_entity_poly.pdbx_strand_id
1 'polypeptide(L)' 'LPRYARGKLGTVEAVRGCHVFPDTAALGDHNHAEWLYTVVFPGRELWGDEADPAISVSIEAFEPYLDPA' A
#
# COMPACT_ATOMS: atom_id res chain seq x y z
N LEU A 1 -1.14 -1.09 7.10
CA LEU A 1 -0.59 0.05 6.31
C LEU A 1 0.24 1.05 7.16
N PRO A 2 1.46 1.45 6.74
CA PRO A 2 2.26 2.48 7.40
C PRO A 2 1.53 3.82 7.51
N ARG A 3 1.71 4.54 8.63
CA ARG A 3 0.95 5.77 8.91
C ARG A 3 1.13 6.85 7.85
N TYR A 4 2.33 6.98 7.27
CA TYR A 4 2.64 8.03 6.29
C TYR A 4 1.93 7.85 4.94
N ALA A 5 1.46 6.63 4.63
CA ALA A 5 0.79 6.32 3.36
C ALA A 5 -0.75 6.28 3.47
N ARG A 6 -1.31 6.45 4.67
CA ARG A 6 -2.76 6.42 4.88
C ARG A 6 -3.41 7.67 4.29
N GLY A 7 -4.48 7.50 3.51
CA GLY A 7 -5.21 8.62 2.89
C GLY A 7 -4.42 9.36 1.82
N LYS A 8 -3.36 8.73 1.28
CA LYS A 8 -2.51 9.28 0.23
C LYS A 8 -2.85 8.63 -1.10
N LEU A 9 -2.75 9.40 -2.19
CA LEU A 9 -3.02 8.90 -3.53
C LEU A 9 -1.77 8.23 -4.14
N GLY A 10 -1.87 6.95 -4.46
CA GLY A 10 -0.80 6.17 -5.09
C GLY A 10 -1.26 5.52 -6.39
N THR A 11 -0.31 5.02 -7.17
CA THR A 11 -0.59 4.24 -8.39
C THR A 11 -0.19 2.78 -8.17
N VAL A 12 -1.07 1.85 -8.55
CA VAL A 12 -0.73 0.42 -8.58
C VAL A 12 0.23 0.17 -9.74
N GLU A 13 1.47 -0.23 -9.42
CA GLU A 13 2.50 -0.55 -10.42
C GLU A 13 2.50 -2.04 -10.78
N ALA A 14 2.20 -2.91 -9.81
CA ALA A 14 2.22 -4.35 -10.01
C ALA A 14 1.22 -5.08 -9.10
N VAL A 15 0.67 -6.18 -9.61
CA VAL A 15 -0.07 -7.18 -8.83
C VAL A 15 0.91 -8.27 -8.39
N ARG A 16 1.03 -8.52 -7.09
CA ARG A 16 1.95 -9.51 -6.51
C ARG A 16 1.30 -10.86 -6.19
N GLY A 17 0.00 -11.00 -6.48
CA GLY A 17 -0.79 -12.21 -6.22
C GLY A 17 -1.52 -12.17 -4.89
N CYS A 18 -2.16 -13.28 -4.52
CA CYS A 18 -2.83 -13.45 -3.23
C CYS A 18 -1.86 -13.96 -2.16
N HIS A 19 -1.84 -13.31 -0.99
CA HIS A 19 -1.01 -13.68 0.16
C HIS A 19 -1.86 -13.73 1.43
N VAL A 20 -1.42 -14.48 2.45
CA VAL A 20 -2.11 -14.53 3.75
C VAL A 20 -2.26 -13.12 4.33
N PHE A 21 -3.49 -12.75 4.66
CA PHE A 21 -3.79 -11.40 5.11
C PHE A 21 -3.35 -11.20 6.57
N PRO A 22 -2.47 -10.23 6.87
CA PRO A 22 -1.88 -10.10 8.20
C PRO A 22 -2.90 -9.77 9.29
N ASP A 23 -3.97 -9.03 9.00
CA ASP A 23 -4.93 -8.60 10.02
C ASP A 23 -5.74 -9.79 10.56
N THR A 24 -6.15 -10.73 9.70
CA THR A 24 -6.82 -11.96 10.14
C THR A 24 -5.83 -12.96 10.71
N ALA A 25 -4.62 -13.06 10.15
CA ALA A 25 -3.57 -13.93 10.66
C ALA A 25 -3.15 -13.56 12.09
N ALA A 26 -3.09 -12.26 12.41
CA ALA A 26 -2.84 -11.77 13.76
C ALA A 26 -3.93 -12.18 14.77
N LEU A 27 -5.15 -12.45 14.29
CA LEU A 27 -6.27 -13.00 15.08
C LEU A 27 -6.33 -14.54 15.07
N GLY A 28 -5.37 -15.19 14.40
CA GLY A 28 -5.24 -16.64 14.33
C GLY A 28 -5.77 -17.28 13.03
N ASP A 29 -6.44 -16.53 12.15
CA ASP A 29 -6.93 -17.05 10.88
C ASP A 29 -5.92 -16.85 9.74
N HIS A 30 -5.20 -17.93 9.43
CA HIS A 30 -4.17 -17.96 8.40
C HIS A 30 -4.68 -18.51 7.05
N ASN A 31 -5.97 -18.84 6.95
CA ASN A 31 -6.57 -19.40 5.73
C ASN A 31 -7.19 -18.33 4.82
N HIS A 32 -7.24 -17.09 5.30
CA HIS A 32 -7.74 -15.95 4.56
C HIS A 32 -6.59 -15.26 3.82
N ALA A 33 -6.71 -15.20 2.50
CA ALA A 33 -5.73 -14.58 1.60
C ALA A 33 -6.37 -13.42 0.84
N GLU A 34 -5.61 -12.36 0.66
CA GLU A 34 -6.02 -11.12 0.01
C GLU A 34 -5.01 -10.74 -1.08
N TRP A 35 -5.47 -10.01 -2.11
CA TRP A 35 -4.58 -9.52 -3.16
C TRP A 35 -3.56 -8.53 -2.60
N LEU A 36 -2.30 -8.69 -3.01
CA LEU A 36 -1.20 -7.80 -2.65
C LEU A 36 -0.74 -7.00 -3.87
N TYR A 37 -0.57 -5.70 -3.68
CA TYR A 37 -0.18 -4.77 -4.73
C TYR A 37 1.08 -3.99 -4.33
N THR A 38 1.96 -3.74 -5.31
CA THR A 38 2.95 -2.68 -5.18
C THR A 38 2.28 -1.36 -5.55
N VAL A 39 2.20 -0.45 -4.58
CA VAL A 39 1.66 0.90 -4.76
C VAL A 39 2.79 1.92 -4.67
N VAL A 40 2.92 2.76 -5.68
CA VAL A 40 3.95 3.79 -5.78
C VAL A 40 3.34 5.17 -5.51
N PHE A 41 3.99 5.90 -4.62
CA PHE A 41 3.61 7.26 -4.23
C PHE A 41 4.69 8.25 -4.67
N PRO A 42 4.33 9.39 -5.27
CA PRO A 42 5.24 10.52 -5.41
C PRO A 42 5.71 10.99 -4.02
N GLY A 43 6.98 11.36 -3.88
CA GLY A 43 7.48 11.91 -2.61
C GLY A 43 6.68 13.13 -2.14
N ARG A 44 6.20 13.95 -3.08
CA ARG A 44 5.37 15.13 -2.78
C ARG A 44 4.00 14.80 -2.22
N GLU A 45 3.40 13.69 -2.61
CA GLU A 45 2.14 13.23 -2.04
C GLU A 45 2.31 12.88 -0.56
N LEU A 46 3.42 12.22 -0.22
CA LEU A 46 3.69 11.78 1.14
C LEU A 46 4.16 12.93 2.04
N TRP A 47 5.02 13.81 1.53
CA TRP A 47 5.79 14.75 2.36
C TRP A 47 5.56 16.22 2.03
N GLY A 48 4.73 16.54 1.02
CA GLY A 48 4.43 17.90 0.58
C GLY A 48 5.36 18.42 -0.53
N ASP A 49 5.09 19.64 -1.00
CA ASP A 49 5.69 20.20 -2.23
C ASP A 49 7.21 20.39 -2.19
N GLU A 50 7.76 20.56 -0.98
CA GLU A 50 9.21 20.70 -0.75
C GLU A 50 9.98 19.38 -0.90
N ALA A 51 9.28 18.25 -1.04
CA ALA A 51 9.91 16.97 -1.35
C ALA A 51 10.51 16.98 -2.75
N ASP A 52 11.65 16.31 -2.88
CA ASP A 52 12.31 16.10 -4.17
C ASP A 52 11.35 15.42 -5.16
N PRO A 53 11.02 16.06 -6.30
CA PRO A 53 10.08 15.52 -7.27
C PRO A 53 10.58 14.24 -7.95
N ALA A 54 11.89 13.93 -7.90
CA ALA A 54 12.45 12.71 -8.47
C ALA A 54 12.29 11.49 -7.54
N ILE A 55 11.89 11.68 -6.28
CA ILE A 55 11.75 10.58 -5.32
C ILE A 55 10.34 10.00 -5.39
N SER A 56 10.30 8.67 -5.43
CA SER A 56 9.10 7.86 -5.23
C SER A 56 9.29 6.88 -4.08
N VAL A 57 8.20 6.55 -3.39
CA VAL A 57 8.18 5.50 -2.37
C VAL A 57 7.21 4.42 -2.82
N SER A 58 7.70 3.19 -2.96
CA SER A 58 6.88 2.02 -3.19
C SER A 58 6.60 1.29 -1.87
N ILE A 59 5.37 0.86 -1.65
CA ILE A 59 5.00 -0.03 -0.54
C ILE A 59 4.19 -1.21 -1.08
N GLU A 60 4.18 -2.29 -0.31
CA GLU A 60 3.25 -3.39 -0.52
C GLU A 60 1.98 -3.15 0.32
N ALA A 61 0.82 -3.15 -0.34
CA ALA A 61 -0.47 -2.93 0.29
C ALA A 61 -1.47 -3.99 -0.16
N PHE A 62 -2.17 -4.59 0.81
CA PHE A 62 -3.26 -5.51 0.54
C PHE A 62 -4.50 -4.76 0.04
N GLU A 63 -5.32 -5.42 -0.78
CA GLU A 63 -6.55 -4.88 -1.36
C GLU A 63 -7.47 -4.18 -0.35
N PRO A 64 -7.74 -4.75 0.85
CA PRO A 64 -8.63 -4.11 1.83
C PRO A 64 -8.08 -2.80 2.43
N TYR A 65 -6.81 -2.46 2.18
CA TYR A 65 -6.23 -1.18 2.61
C TYR A 65 -6.38 -0.07 1.57
N LEU A 66 -6.92 -0.38 0.38
CA LEU A 66 -6.99 0.54 -0.76
C LEU A 66 -8.45 0.85 -1.09
N ASP A 67 -8.69 2.09 -1.50
CA ASP A 67 -9.95 2.53 -2.09
C ASP A 67 -9.68 3.04 -3.52
N PRO A 68 -10.61 2.88 -4.47
CA PRO A 68 -10.55 3.53 -5.77
C PRO A 68 -10.43 5.07 -5.62
N ALA A 69 -9.60 5.68 -6.46
CA ALA A 69 -9.34 7.12 -6.46
C ALA A 69 -10.55 7.98 -6.84
#